data_AF-A0A1J5ASM6-F1
#
_entry.id   AF-A0A1J5ASM6-F1
#
_cell.length_a   1.000
_cell.length_b   1.000
_cell.length_c   1.000
_cell.angle_alpha   90.00
_cell.angle_beta   90.00
_cell.angle_gamma   90.00
#
_symmetry.space_group_name_H-M   'P 1'
#
loop_
_entity.id
_entity.type
_entity.pdbx_description
1 polymer ?
#
loop_
_entity_poly.entity_id
_entity_poly.type
_entity_poly.pdbx_seq_one_letter_code
_entity_poly.pdbx_strand_id
1 'polypeptide(L)'
;MTIQLEFTPDIQAALNQERYDYPDPIVQRRMETLWLKSHDLPHVQIAELAGVSENTMRDYFRLYQEGGLAKLKERPSYQPESALQAHAASLEAHFREHPPATIKEAQSEIERLTGIKRNPTQVRHFLYDKLGMRCRKVGMLLAKADPEVQAAYLTETLEPRLAEAQAGTRAAFFVDAAHFVLAPFLGFLWSFVRRFIQAPAGRQRFNVLAALNAITHEWVMVTKDTYITAESVCALLRPLVGHLIRYLP
;
A
#
# COMPACT_ATOMS: atom_id res chain seq x y z
N MET A 1 -45.09 -21.37 -18.12
CA MET A 1 -46.28 -21.35 -17.24
C MET A 1 -46.65 -19.91 -16.97
N THR A 2 -47.87 -19.52 -17.29
CA THR A 2 -48.36 -18.15 -17.09
C THR A 2 -48.69 -17.95 -15.61
N ILE A 3 -47.92 -17.12 -14.91
CA ILE A 3 -48.21 -16.75 -13.53
C ILE A 3 -49.47 -15.88 -13.53
N GLN A 4 -50.54 -16.36 -12.88
CA GLN A 4 -51.77 -15.61 -12.66
C GLN A 4 -51.64 -14.82 -11.35
N LEU A 5 -51.89 -13.52 -11.41
CA LEU A 5 -51.81 -12.58 -10.29
C LEU A 5 -53.11 -11.80 -10.22
N GLU A 6 -53.66 -11.65 -9.03
CA GLU A 6 -54.84 -10.83 -8.80
C GLU A 6 -54.42 -9.40 -8.43
N PHE A 7 -55.04 -8.42 -9.09
CA PHE A 7 -54.81 -7.00 -8.83
C PHE A 7 -56.15 -6.34 -8.52
N THR A 8 -56.29 -5.78 -7.32
CA THR A 8 -57.43 -4.92 -6.99
C THR A 8 -57.20 -3.51 -7.54
N PRO A 9 -58.25 -2.70 -7.75
CA PRO A 9 -58.11 -1.32 -8.21
C PRO A 9 -57.18 -0.47 -7.34
N ASP A 10 -57.21 -0.68 -6.01
CA ASP A 10 -56.34 0.00 -5.05
C ASP A 10 -54.86 -0.36 -5.27
N ILE A 11 -54.56 -1.62 -5.59
CA ILE A 11 -53.21 -2.08 -5.89
C ILE A 11 -52.73 -1.51 -7.23
N GLN A 12 -53.60 -1.44 -8.25
CA GLN A 12 -53.26 -0.83 -9.53
C GLN A 12 -52.92 0.66 -9.38
N ALA A 13 -53.68 1.38 -8.54
CA ALA A 13 -53.40 2.78 -8.21
C ALA A 13 -52.04 2.93 -7.50
N ALA A 14 -51.76 2.07 -6.51
CA ALA A 14 -50.49 2.06 -5.80
C ALA A 14 -49.30 1.76 -6.74
N LEU A 15 -49.42 0.75 -7.62
CA LEU A 15 -48.40 0.42 -8.61
C LEU A 15 -48.14 1.58 -9.59
N ASN A 16 -49.21 2.27 -10.03
CA ASN A 16 -49.09 3.41 -10.94
C ASN A 16 -48.41 4.61 -10.30
N GLN A 17 -48.64 4.84 -9.01
CA GLN A 17 -48.00 5.92 -8.26
C GLN A 17 -46.53 5.59 -7.98
N GLU A 18 -46.28 4.41 -7.40
CA GLU A 18 -44.95 4.05 -6.92
C GLU A 18 -43.93 3.79 -8.04
N ARG A 19 -44.38 3.49 -9.26
CA ARG A 19 -43.46 3.37 -10.42
C ARG A 19 -42.73 4.67 -10.77
N TYR A 20 -43.22 5.83 -10.30
CA TYR A 20 -42.56 7.12 -10.50
C TYR A 20 -42.07 7.74 -9.20
N ASP A 21 -42.77 7.51 -8.09
CA ASP A 21 -42.54 8.24 -6.84
C ASP A 21 -41.57 7.52 -5.88
N TYR A 22 -41.32 6.21 -6.06
CA TYR A 22 -40.45 5.47 -5.15
C TYR A 22 -38.96 5.81 -5.35
N PRO A 23 -38.14 5.99 -4.30
CA PRO A 23 -36.77 6.52 -4.45
C PRO A 23 -35.74 5.58 -5.12
N ASP A 24 -35.98 4.26 -5.16
CA ASP A 24 -35.06 3.29 -5.79
C ASP A 24 -35.53 2.95 -7.23
N PRO A 25 -34.74 3.24 -8.29
CA PRO A 25 -35.08 2.95 -9.69
C PRO A 25 -35.33 1.47 -9.99
N ILE A 26 -34.72 0.55 -9.22
CA ILE A 26 -34.96 -0.89 -9.38
C ILE A 26 -36.36 -1.23 -8.89
N VAL A 27 -36.77 -0.65 -7.75
CA VAL A 27 -38.12 -0.84 -7.21
C VAL A 27 -39.16 -0.20 -8.13
N GLN A 28 -38.91 1.01 -8.65
CA GLN A 28 -39.76 1.64 -9.66
C GLN A 28 -40.00 0.70 -10.86
N ARG A 29 -38.94 0.06 -11.38
CA ARG A 29 -39.03 -0.88 -12.50
C ARG A 29 -39.80 -2.16 -12.15
N ARG A 30 -39.71 -2.64 -10.91
CA ARG A 30 -40.56 -3.73 -10.40
C ARG A 30 -42.03 -3.31 -10.41
N MET A 31 -42.34 -2.11 -9.90
CA MET A 31 -43.71 -1.58 -9.88
C MET A 31 -44.28 -1.40 -11.29
N GLU A 32 -43.48 -0.87 -12.22
CA GLU A 32 -43.84 -0.75 -13.63
C GLU A 32 -44.13 -2.12 -14.27
N THR A 33 -43.28 -3.12 -14.02
CA THR A 33 -43.48 -4.48 -14.55
C THR A 33 -44.80 -5.09 -14.06
N LEU A 34 -45.15 -4.89 -12.79
CA LEU A 34 -46.40 -5.39 -12.21
C LEU A 34 -47.61 -4.56 -12.66
N TRP A 35 -47.46 -3.26 -12.86
CA TRP A 35 -48.50 -2.39 -13.42
C TRP A 35 -48.84 -2.79 -14.87
N LEU A 36 -47.85 -3.10 -15.69
CA LEU A 36 -48.08 -3.62 -17.05
C LEU A 36 -48.78 -4.99 -17.01
N LYS A 37 -48.42 -5.83 -16.03
CA LYS A 37 -49.08 -7.12 -15.82
C LYS A 37 -50.53 -6.98 -15.37
N SER A 38 -50.89 -5.94 -14.63
CA SER A 38 -52.27 -5.67 -14.20
C SER A 38 -53.19 -5.19 -15.32
N HIS A 39 -52.63 -4.82 -16.48
CA HIS A 39 -53.37 -4.45 -17.70
C HIS A 39 -53.46 -5.62 -18.70
N ASP A 40 -53.18 -6.85 -18.25
CA ASP A 40 -53.26 -8.09 -19.03
C ASP A 40 -52.41 -8.14 -20.30
N LEU A 41 -51.30 -7.37 -20.33
CA LEU A 41 -50.34 -7.41 -21.42
C LEU A 41 -49.63 -8.79 -21.52
N PRO A 42 -49.29 -9.24 -22.74
CA PRO A 42 -48.46 -10.42 -22.94
C PRO A 42 -47.09 -10.28 -22.27
N HIS A 43 -46.57 -11.35 -21.65
CA HIS A 43 -45.29 -11.34 -20.93
C HIS A 43 -44.11 -10.85 -21.77
N VAL A 44 -44.08 -11.18 -23.07
CA VAL A 44 -43.05 -10.70 -24.00
C VAL A 44 -43.08 -9.17 -24.13
N GLN A 45 -44.28 -8.59 -24.25
CA GLN A 45 -44.45 -7.14 -24.34
C GLN A 45 -44.13 -6.45 -23.02
N ILE A 46 -44.46 -7.06 -21.88
CA ILE A 46 -44.10 -6.52 -20.56
C ILE A 46 -42.58 -6.45 -20.41
N ALA A 47 -41.87 -7.51 -20.77
CA ALA A 47 -40.41 -7.56 -20.70
C ALA A 47 -39.76 -6.50 -21.60
N GLU A 48 -40.29 -6.32 -22.81
CA GLU A 48 -39.84 -5.28 -23.75
C GLU A 48 -40.07 -3.87 -23.22
N LEU A 49 -41.31 -3.56 -22.78
CA LEU A 49 -41.68 -2.22 -22.30
C LEU A 49 -40.97 -1.84 -20.99
N ALA A 50 -40.82 -2.78 -20.06
CA ALA A 50 -40.11 -2.54 -18.79
C ALA A 50 -38.58 -2.62 -18.93
N GLY A 51 -38.05 -3.00 -20.10
CA GLY A 51 -36.62 -3.13 -20.34
C GLY A 51 -35.93 -4.19 -19.46
N VAL A 52 -36.58 -5.34 -19.24
CA VAL A 52 -36.07 -6.43 -18.41
C VAL A 52 -36.13 -7.77 -19.15
N SER A 53 -35.32 -8.75 -18.72
CA SER A 53 -35.44 -10.12 -19.26
C SER A 53 -36.72 -10.79 -18.78
N GLU A 54 -37.26 -11.75 -19.55
CA GLU A 54 -38.42 -12.54 -19.12
C GLU A 54 -38.19 -13.26 -17.78
N ASN A 55 -36.96 -13.68 -17.50
CA ASN A 55 -36.61 -14.32 -16.23
C ASN A 55 -36.73 -13.33 -15.07
N THR A 56 -36.19 -12.12 -15.24
CA THR A 56 -36.29 -11.04 -14.25
C THR A 56 -37.75 -10.62 -14.02
N MET A 57 -38.55 -10.51 -15.07
CA MET A 57 -39.99 -10.25 -14.96
C MET A 57 -40.70 -11.34 -14.13
N ARG A 58 -40.42 -12.62 -14.40
CA ARG A 58 -40.97 -13.74 -13.62
C ARG A 58 -40.54 -13.69 -12.17
N ASP A 59 -39.30 -13.30 -11.88
CA ASP A 59 -38.82 -13.13 -10.51
C ASP A 59 -39.59 -12.02 -9.78
N TYR A 60 -39.91 -10.90 -10.45
CA TYR A 60 -40.74 -9.84 -9.88
C TYR A 60 -42.16 -10.32 -9.58
N PHE A 61 -42.75 -11.13 -10.46
CA PHE A 61 -44.06 -11.73 -10.21
C PHE A 61 -44.04 -12.67 -9.00
N ARG A 62 -43.00 -13.49 -8.84
CA ARG A 62 -42.84 -14.35 -7.65
C ARG A 62 -42.68 -13.52 -6.37
N LEU A 63 -41.86 -12.47 -6.40
CA LEU A 63 -41.71 -11.55 -5.26
C LEU A 63 -43.06 -10.95 -4.84
N TYR A 64 -43.89 -10.55 -5.79
CA TYR A 64 -45.23 -10.06 -5.50
C TYR A 64 -46.16 -11.16 -4.95
N GLN A 65 -46.07 -12.40 -5.44
CA GLN A 65 -46.85 -13.52 -4.87
C GLN A 65 -46.47 -13.84 -3.42
N GLU A 66 -45.20 -13.68 -3.07
CA GLU A 66 -44.69 -14.01 -1.73
C GLU A 66 -45.11 -13.01 -0.64
N GLY A 67 -45.31 -11.73 -0.99
CA GLY A 67 -45.60 -10.71 0.03
C GLY A 67 -46.13 -9.38 -0.49
N GLY A 68 -46.70 -9.36 -1.69
CA GLY A 68 -47.36 -8.19 -2.28
C GLY A 68 -46.42 -7.00 -2.52
N LEU A 69 -46.99 -5.79 -2.45
CA LEU A 69 -46.28 -4.53 -2.65
C LEU A 69 -45.11 -4.32 -1.67
N ALA A 70 -45.25 -4.80 -0.42
CA ALA A 70 -44.20 -4.69 0.58
C ALA A 70 -42.94 -5.44 0.16
N LYS A 71 -43.08 -6.65 -0.37
CA LYS A 71 -41.96 -7.49 -0.83
C LYS A 71 -41.24 -6.92 -2.05
N LEU A 72 -41.97 -6.22 -2.92
CA LEU A 72 -41.37 -5.54 -4.08
C LEU A 72 -40.42 -4.40 -3.68
N LYS A 73 -40.68 -3.75 -2.54
CA LYS A 73 -39.85 -2.68 -1.97
C LYS A 73 -38.61 -3.22 -1.24
N GLU A 74 -38.60 -4.50 -0.89
CA GLU A 74 -37.44 -5.09 -0.21
C GLU A 74 -36.26 -5.21 -1.19
N ARG A 75 -35.15 -4.59 -0.80
CA ARG A 75 -33.84 -4.80 -1.41
C ARG A 75 -32.91 -5.33 -0.34
N PRO A 76 -32.73 -6.66 -0.22
CA PRO A 76 -31.75 -7.20 0.69
C PRO A 76 -30.36 -6.71 0.27
N SER A 77 -29.71 -5.93 1.14
CA SER A 77 -28.33 -5.52 0.97
C SER A 77 -27.47 -6.77 1.17
N TYR A 78 -27.05 -7.41 0.08
CA TYR A 78 -26.14 -8.54 0.16
C TYR A 78 -24.73 -8.03 0.44
N GLN A 79 -24.36 -7.98 1.73
CA GLN A 79 -22.99 -7.73 2.19
C GLN A 79 -22.52 -8.94 3.01
N PRO A 80 -22.04 -10.02 2.36
CA PRO A 80 -21.52 -11.16 3.09
C PRO A 80 -20.26 -10.75 3.83
N GLU A 81 -20.29 -10.85 5.16
CA GLU A 81 -19.10 -10.69 5.97
C GLU A 81 -18.21 -11.93 5.79
N SER A 82 -16.91 -11.71 5.62
CA SER A 82 -15.97 -12.80 5.41
C SER A 82 -15.87 -13.66 6.66
N ALA A 83 -15.87 -14.98 6.54
CA ALA A 83 -15.59 -15.89 7.66
C ALA A 83 -14.23 -15.62 8.32
N LEU A 84 -13.28 -14.99 7.61
CA LEU A 84 -12.00 -14.56 8.18
C LEU A 84 -12.14 -13.43 9.20
N GLN A 85 -13.25 -12.67 9.18
CA GLN A 85 -13.45 -11.54 10.08
C GLN A 85 -13.52 -11.98 11.54
N ALA A 86 -14.08 -13.16 11.81
CA ALA A 86 -14.10 -13.76 13.15
C ALA A 86 -12.68 -14.02 13.72
N HIS A 87 -11.68 -14.19 12.84
CA HIS A 87 -10.29 -14.45 13.20
C HIS A 87 -9.37 -13.23 13.05
N ALA A 88 -9.92 -12.05 12.72
CA ALA A 88 -9.12 -10.87 12.37
C ALA A 88 -8.12 -10.49 13.48
N ALA A 89 -8.56 -10.42 14.73
CA ALA A 89 -7.68 -10.06 15.85
C ALA A 89 -6.55 -11.08 16.07
N SER A 90 -6.85 -12.37 15.98
CA SER A 90 -5.84 -13.43 16.14
C SER A 90 -4.83 -13.44 15.00
N LEU A 91 -5.29 -13.25 13.76
CA LEU A 91 -4.43 -13.18 12.58
C LEU A 91 -3.57 -11.92 12.59
N GLU A 92 -4.12 -10.79 13.06
CA GLU A 92 -3.35 -9.55 13.22
C GLU A 92 -2.20 -9.73 14.22
N ALA A 93 -2.47 -10.27 15.41
CA ALA A 93 -1.45 -10.53 16.42
C ALA A 93 -0.35 -11.44 15.87
N HIS A 94 -0.73 -12.53 15.20
CA HIS A 94 0.22 -13.45 14.60
C HIS A 94 1.09 -12.78 13.53
N PHE A 95 0.51 -12.02 12.60
CA PHE A 95 1.25 -11.36 11.53
C PHE A 95 2.09 -10.16 11.96
N ARG A 96 1.87 -9.61 13.17
CA ARG A 96 2.78 -8.63 13.77
C ARG A 96 4.11 -9.25 14.18
N GLU A 97 4.08 -10.49 14.66
CA GLU A 97 5.27 -11.25 15.05
C GLU A 97 5.90 -11.96 13.85
N HIS A 98 5.07 -12.47 12.93
CA HIS A 98 5.49 -13.28 11.78
C HIS A 98 4.97 -12.67 10.46
N PRO A 99 5.54 -11.53 10.02
CA PRO A 99 5.06 -10.85 8.83
C PRO A 99 5.33 -11.71 7.57
N PRO A 100 4.28 -12.04 6.78
CA PRO A 100 4.45 -12.85 5.58
C PRO A 100 5.14 -12.03 4.48
N ALA A 101 6.12 -12.63 3.80
CA ALA A 101 6.84 -12.00 2.68
C ALA A 101 5.99 -12.00 1.40
N THR A 102 5.05 -12.93 1.26
CA THR A 102 4.19 -13.04 0.08
C THR A 102 2.72 -13.30 0.43
N ILE A 103 1.81 -12.97 -0.51
CA ILE A 103 0.38 -13.28 -0.35
C ILE A 103 0.13 -14.80 -0.29
N LYS A 104 0.94 -15.61 -0.97
CA LYS A 104 0.82 -17.08 -0.93
C LYS A 104 1.19 -17.64 0.44
N GLU A 105 2.22 -17.09 1.04
CA GLU A 105 2.61 -17.42 2.41
C GLU A 105 1.51 -17.02 3.40
N ALA A 106 0.98 -15.79 3.29
CA ALA A 106 -0.15 -15.36 4.10
C ALA A 106 -1.39 -16.26 3.93
N GLN A 107 -1.68 -16.71 2.70
CA GLN A 107 -2.76 -17.65 2.41
C GLN A 107 -2.55 -18.99 3.12
N SER A 108 -1.35 -19.55 3.03
CA SER A 108 -0.99 -20.80 3.70
C SER A 108 -1.12 -20.69 5.21
N GLU A 109 -0.70 -19.57 5.78
CA GLU A 109 -0.72 -19.35 7.22
C GLU A 109 -2.15 -19.12 7.75
N ILE A 110 -2.98 -18.39 7.01
CA ILE A 110 -4.41 -18.25 7.30
C ILE A 110 -5.10 -19.62 7.25
N GLU A 111 -4.84 -20.44 6.23
CA GLU A 111 -5.41 -21.80 6.11
C GLU A 111 -4.96 -22.69 7.27
N ARG A 112 -3.69 -22.62 7.67
CA ARG A 112 -3.13 -23.36 8.80
C ARG A 112 -3.76 -22.98 10.15
N LEU A 113 -3.98 -21.68 10.38
CA LEU A 113 -4.47 -21.16 11.67
C LEU A 113 -5.99 -21.24 11.81
N THR A 114 -6.72 -21.10 10.70
CA THR A 114 -8.20 -20.96 10.72
C THR A 114 -8.92 -22.12 10.04
N GLY A 115 -8.22 -22.95 9.27
CA GLY A 115 -8.82 -23.95 8.39
C GLY A 115 -9.52 -23.35 7.15
N ILE A 116 -9.55 -22.03 7.00
CA ILE A 116 -10.28 -21.35 5.93
C ILE A 116 -9.34 -21.08 4.75
N LYS A 117 -9.66 -21.69 3.60
CA LYS A 117 -8.96 -21.41 2.34
C LYS A 117 -9.66 -20.31 1.56
N ARG A 118 -8.93 -19.23 1.22
CA ARG A 118 -9.40 -18.14 0.35
C ARG A 118 -8.46 -17.94 -0.82
N ASN A 119 -8.96 -17.32 -1.90
CA ASN A 119 -8.11 -17.04 -3.06
C ASN A 119 -7.08 -15.92 -2.74
N PRO A 120 -5.95 -15.83 -3.47
CA PRO A 120 -4.91 -14.84 -3.18
C PRO A 120 -5.42 -13.38 -3.21
N THR A 121 -6.34 -13.05 -4.11
CA THR A 121 -6.91 -11.69 -4.21
C THR A 121 -7.73 -11.33 -2.96
N GLN A 122 -8.53 -12.27 -2.45
CA GLN A 122 -9.32 -12.12 -1.23
C GLN A 122 -8.44 -12.02 0.00
N VAL A 123 -7.37 -12.83 0.08
CA VAL A 123 -6.37 -12.71 1.14
C VAL A 123 -5.73 -11.33 1.09
N ARG A 124 -5.32 -10.84 -0.10
CA ARG A 124 -4.77 -9.49 -0.26
C ARG A 124 -5.73 -8.41 0.21
N HIS A 125 -7.01 -8.47 -0.17
CA HIS A 125 -8.02 -7.51 0.29
C HIS A 125 -8.20 -7.58 1.81
N PHE A 126 -8.26 -8.77 2.39
CA PHE A 126 -8.34 -8.93 3.84
C PHE A 126 -7.14 -8.30 4.57
N LEU A 127 -5.91 -8.61 4.14
CA LEU A 127 -4.71 -8.02 4.73
C LEU A 127 -4.70 -6.48 4.59
N TYR A 128 -5.10 -5.95 3.44
CA TYR A 128 -5.03 -4.51 3.16
C TYR A 128 -6.18 -3.71 3.80
N ASP A 129 -7.42 -4.14 3.57
CA ASP A 129 -8.63 -3.41 3.97
C ASP A 129 -9.06 -3.71 5.40
N LYS A 130 -8.83 -4.93 5.90
CA LYS A 130 -9.27 -5.35 7.24
C LYS A 130 -8.16 -5.27 8.28
N LEU A 131 -6.95 -5.75 7.96
CA LEU A 131 -5.80 -5.71 8.88
C LEU A 131 -4.93 -4.46 8.72
N GLY A 132 -5.16 -3.63 7.70
CA GLY A 132 -4.38 -2.42 7.47
C GLY A 132 -2.94 -2.65 7.00
N MET A 133 -2.57 -3.88 6.62
CA MET A 133 -1.22 -4.23 6.19
C MET A 133 -0.88 -3.62 4.83
N ARG A 134 0.40 -3.30 4.64
CA ARG A 134 0.95 -2.77 3.38
C ARG A 134 2.25 -3.49 3.07
N CYS A 135 2.45 -3.83 1.80
CA CYS A 135 3.75 -4.32 1.35
C CYS A 135 4.74 -3.14 1.37
N ARG A 136 5.74 -3.22 2.24
CA ARG A 136 6.77 -2.20 2.42
C ARG A 136 8.13 -2.80 2.16
N LYS A 137 9.02 -2.04 1.54
CA LYS A 137 10.44 -2.41 1.45
C LYS A 137 11.01 -2.43 2.87
N VAL A 138 11.68 -3.51 3.24
CA VAL A 138 12.35 -3.62 4.55
C VAL A 138 13.40 -2.52 4.71
N GLY A 139 13.50 -1.98 5.93
CA GLY A 139 14.55 -1.04 6.31
C GLY A 139 15.84 -1.78 6.66
N MET A 140 16.97 -1.07 6.60
CA MET A 140 18.25 -1.57 7.08
C MET A 140 18.56 -0.91 8.43
N LEU A 141 18.92 -1.71 9.41
CA LEU A 141 19.57 -1.26 10.65
C LEU A 141 20.98 -1.82 10.66
N LEU A 142 21.94 -1.05 11.16
CA LEU A 142 23.31 -1.54 11.30
C LEU A 142 23.33 -2.64 12.37
N ALA A 143 23.85 -3.82 12.02
CA ALA A 143 23.83 -4.99 12.90
C ALA A 143 24.55 -4.79 14.24
N LYS A 144 25.45 -3.81 14.33
CA LYS A 144 26.22 -3.47 15.54
C LYS A 144 25.76 -2.16 16.19
N ALA A 145 24.67 -1.54 15.73
CA ALA A 145 24.17 -0.32 16.35
C ALA A 145 23.57 -0.64 17.72
N ASP A 146 24.09 0.05 18.74
CA ASP A 146 23.55 0.05 20.09
C ASP A 146 23.04 1.46 20.42
N PRO A 147 21.70 1.65 20.55
CA PRO A 147 21.12 2.95 20.81
C PRO A 147 21.58 3.59 22.12
N GLU A 148 21.82 2.80 23.16
CA GLU A 148 22.20 3.32 24.48
C GLU A 148 23.64 3.83 24.45
N VAL A 149 24.56 3.07 23.84
CA VAL A 149 25.95 3.49 23.64
C VAL A 149 26.04 4.74 22.76
N GLN A 150 25.22 4.82 21.71
CA GLN A 150 25.18 5.99 20.82
C GLN A 150 24.65 7.23 21.54
N ALA A 151 23.60 7.09 22.36
CA ALA A 151 23.05 8.18 23.15
C ALA A 151 24.06 8.70 24.18
N ALA A 152 24.73 7.80 24.92
CA ALA A 152 25.77 8.18 25.88
C ALA A 152 26.93 8.92 25.19
N TYR A 153 27.41 8.42 24.04
CA TYR A 153 28.48 9.09 23.29
C TYR A 153 28.07 10.50 22.80
N LEU A 154 26.83 10.66 22.33
CA LEU A 154 26.31 11.95 21.89
C LEU A 154 26.38 12.98 23.01
N THR A 155 25.78 12.66 24.16
CA THR A 155 25.64 13.60 25.28
C THR A 155 26.94 13.82 26.05
N GLU A 156 27.71 12.76 26.30
CA GLU A 156 28.89 12.83 27.16
C GLU A 156 30.15 13.28 26.41
N THR A 157 30.24 13.01 25.10
CA THR A 157 31.47 13.24 24.34
C THR A 157 31.30 14.22 23.18
N LEU A 158 30.30 14.01 22.31
CA LEU A 158 30.19 14.79 21.08
C LEU A 158 29.67 16.21 21.33
N GLU A 159 28.57 16.36 22.07
CA GLU A 159 27.96 17.67 22.36
C GLU A 159 28.92 18.63 23.08
N PRO A 160 29.66 18.25 24.14
CA PRO A 160 30.62 19.15 24.79
C PRO A 160 31.72 19.62 23.84
N ARG A 161 32.25 18.73 22.99
CA ARG A 161 33.30 19.08 22.01
C ARG A 161 32.79 20.02 20.92
N LEU A 162 31.52 19.89 20.54
CA LEU A 162 30.87 20.82 19.61
C LEU A 162 30.63 22.18 20.25
N ALA A 163 30.25 22.24 21.53
CA ALA A 163 30.14 23.50 22.27
C ALA A 163 31.50 24.21 22.38
N GLU A 164 32.57 23.48 22.69
CA GLU A 164 33.96 24.01 22.66
C GLU A 164 34.32 24.55 21.27
N ALA A 165 33.88 23.87 20.21
CA ALA A 165 34.12 24.30 18.84
C ALA A 165 33.33 25.56 18.46
N GLN A 166 32.07 25.67 18.89
CA GLN A 166 31.28 26.89 18.74
C GLN A 166 31.90 28.07 19.48
N ALA A 167 32.46 27.82 20.67
CA ALA A 167 33.18 28.83 21.44
C ALA A 167 34.57 29.20 20.87
N GLY A 168 35.01 28.56 19.78
CA GLY A 168 36.31 28.79 19.15
C GLY A 168 37.51 28.24 19.94
N THR A 169 37.28 27.50 21.02
CA THR A 169 38.33 26.91 21.87
C THR A 169 38.88 25.60 21.32
N ARG A 170 38.13 24.97 20.39
CA ARG A 170 38.49 23.75 19.69
C ARG A 170 38.13 23.89 18.22
N ALA A 171 38.84 23.18 17.35
CA ALA A 171 38.33 22.91 16.02
C ALA A 171 37.82 21.47 15.94
N ALA A 172 36.60 21.29 15.42
CA ALA A 172 35.98 19.99 15.25
C ALA A 172 35.76 19.70 13.76
N PHE A 173 36.21 18.53 13.31
CA PHE A 173 36.01 18.05 11.95
C PHE A 173 35.35 16.68 11.96
N PHE A 174 34.33 16.50 11.13
CA PHE A 174 33.77 15.19 10.80
C PHE A 174 34.51 14.63 9.59
N VAL A 175 35.09 13.44 9.76
CA VAL A 175 35.89 12.78 8.72
C VAL A 175 35.18 11.52 8.27
N ASP A 176 34.98 11.38 6.97
CA ASP A 176 34.41 10.17 6.38
C ASP A 176 35.00 9.87 4.99
N ALA A 177 34.87 8.62 4.58
CA ALA A 177 35.31 8.13 3.28
C ALA A 177 34.10 7.69 2.43
N ALA A 178 33.93 8.32 1.28
CA ALA A 178 32.96 7.90 0.27
C ALA A 178 33.66 7.03 -0.80
N HIS A 179 33.04 5.89 -1.12
CA HIS A 179 33.55 4.91 -2.09
C HIS A 179 32.63 4.84 -3.31
N PHE A 180 32.97 5.57 -4.38
CA PHE A 180 32.18 5.57 -5.62
C PHE A 180 32.60 4.39 -6.50
N VAL A 181 31.67 3.47 -6.76
CA VAL A 181 31.91 2.35 -7.67
C VAL A 181 31.63 2.81 -9.09
N LEU A 182 32.58 2.58 -10.00
CA LEU A 182 32.42 2.89 -11.43
C LEU A 182 31.59 1.79 -12.13
N ALA A 183 30.42 1.46 -11.60
CA ALA A 183 29.51 0.48 -12.21
C ALA A 183 28.40 1.21 -12.98
N PRO A 184 27.96 0.71 -14.14
CA PRO A 184 26.80 1.27 -14.82
C PRO A 184 25.51 0.93 -14.06
N PHE A 185 24.59 1.89 -13.98
CA PHE A 185 23.24 1.63 -13.51
C PHE A 185 22.42 1.02 -14.65
N LEU A 186 22.07 -0.26 -14.52
CA LEU A 186 21.27 -0.96 -15.53
C LEU A 186 19.79 -0.61 -15.38
N GLY A 187 19.13 -0.33 -16.50
CA GLY A 187 17.69 -0.12 -16.60
C GLY A 187 16.96 -1.30 -17.24
N PHE A 188 15.63 -1.25 -17.23
CA PHE A 188 14.79 -2.20 -17.94
C PHE A 188 14.41 -1.66 -19.31
N LEU A 189 14.48 -2.50 -20.33
CA LEU A 189 14.10 -2.17 -21.70
C LEU A 189 13.10 -3.20 -22.21
N TRP A 190 12.06 -2.74 -22.91
CA TRP A 190 11.24 -3.62 -23.75
C TRP A 190 12.08 -4.02 -24.96
N SER A 191 12.52 -5.27 -25.00
CA SER A 191 13.37 -5.74 -26.09
C SER A 191 13.09 -7.21 -26.37
N PHE A 192 13.10 -7.57 -27.66
CA PHE A 192 12.98 -8.97 -28.09
C PHE A 192 14.17 -9.83 -27.65
N VAL A 193 15.32 -9.21 -27.37
CA VAL A 193 16.55 -9.88 -26.91
C VAL A 193 17.28 -9.03 -25.88
N ARG A 194 18.11 -9.65 -25.03
CA ARG A 194 18.91 -8.92 -24.05
C ARG A 194 19.92 -7.99 -24.75
N ARG A 195 19.93 -6.72 -24.37
CA ARG A 195 20.92 -5.74 -24.82
C ARG A 195 22.04 -5.63 -23.79
N PHE A 196 23.28 -5.54 -24.27
CA PHE A 196 24.47 -5.39 -23.44
C PHE A 196 25.08 -4.01 -23.67
N ILE A 197 25.56 -3.40 -22.59
CA ILE A 197 26.34 -2.16 -22.63
C ILE A 197 27.76 -2.47 -22.15
N GLN A 198 28.73 -1.65 -22.57
CA GLN A 198 30.08 -1.76 -22.04
C GLN A 198 30.10 -1.30 -20.58
N ALA A 199 30.77 -2.08 -19.73
CA ALA A 199 30.95 -1.79 -18.32
C ALA A 199 32.46 -1.85 -17.99
N PRO A 200 32.93 -1.09 -16.99
CA PRO A 200 34.32 -1.20 -16.56
C PRO A 200 34.67 -2.62 -16.11
N ALA A 201 35.88 -3.06 -16.45
CA ALA A 201 36.39 -4.37 -16.05
C ALA A 201 36.92 -4.32 -14.60
N GLY A 202 36.46 -5.25 -13.76
CA GLY A 202 36.88 -5.38 -12.37
C GLY A 202 36.25 -4.36 -11.41
N ARG A 203 36.73 -4.35 -10.17
CA ARG A 203 36.24 -3.45 -9.11
C ARG A 203 37.03 -2.15 -9.12
N GLN A 204 36.62 -1.20 -9.95
CA GLN A 204 37.18 0.15 -9.94
C GLN A 204 36.39 1.07 -9.02
N ARG A 205 37.11 1.83 -8.20
CA ARG A 205 36.51 2.75 -7.22
C ARG A 205 37.22 4.08 -7.23
N PHE A 206 36.44 5.15 -7.23
CA PHE A 206 36.94 6.48 -6.89
C PHE A 206 36.62 6.73 -5.42
N ASN A 207 37.64 6.92 -4.61
CA ASN A 207 37.54 7.06 -3.17
C ASN A 207 37.85 8.50 -2.79
N VAL A 208 36.96 9.09 -2.01
CA VAL A 208 37.08 10.46 -1.51
C VAL A 208 37.13 10.38 0.00
N LEU A 209 38.24 10.80 0.59
CA LEU A 209 38.36 10.99 2.02
C LEU A 209 38.26 12.48 2.30
N ALA A 210 37.27 12.90 3.07
CA ALA A 210 37.00 14.31 3.33
C ALA A 210 36.86 14.58 4.83
N ALA A 211 37.26 15.78 5.23
CA ALA A 211 37.09 16.33 6.56
C ALA A 211 36.27 17.63 6.46
N LEU A 212 35.10 17.65 7.10
CA LEU A 212 34.17 18.77 7.13
C LEU A 212 34.26 19.47 8.49
N ASN A 213 34.52 20.78 8.51
CA ASN A 213 34.49 21.58 9.72
C ASN A 213 33.05 21.64 10.26
N ALA A 214 32.86 21.29 11.53
CA ALA A 214 31.55 21.21 12.16
C ALA A 214 30.84 22.56 12.34
N ILE A 215 31.56 23.68 12.27
CA ILE A 215 31.03 25.04 12.48
C ILE A 215 30.97 25.81 11.16
N THR A 216 32.07 25.86 10.42
CA THR A 216 32.15 26.66 9.18
C THR A 216 31.59 25.94 7.95
N HIS A 217 31.44 24.61 8.03
CA HIS A 217 31.09 23.73 6.90
C HIS A 217 32.08 23.79 5.72
N GLU A 218 33.26 24.37 5.91
CA GLU A 218 34.36 24.22 4.97
C GLU A 218 34.93 22.81 5.05
N TRP A 219 35.45 22.31 3.93
CA TRP A 219 35.98 20.96 3.88
C TRP A 219 37.31 20.89 3.17
N VAL A 220 38.09 19.87 3.53
CA VAL A 220 39.34 19.49 2.86
C VAL A 220 39.18 18.04 2.44
N MET A 221 39.61 17.69 1.22
CA MET A 221 39.54 16.30 0.76
C MET A 221 40.80 15.82 0.07
N VAL A 222 40.98 14.50 0.09
CA VAL A 222 41.98 13.76 -0.65
C VAL A 222 41.26 12.72 -1.49
N THR A 223 41.59 12.67 -2.78
CA THR A 223 41.03 11.69 -3.72
C THR A 223 42.05 10.59 -4.02
N LYS A 224 41.54 9.37 -4.18
CA LYS A 224 42.31 8.20 -4.59
C LYS A 224 41.47 7.36 -5.55
N ASP A 225 42.09 6.85 -6.60
CA ASP A 225 41.56 5.81 -7.48
C ASP A 225 41.76 4.38 -6.92
N THR A 226 42.40 4.29 -5.75
CA THR A 226 42.75 3.09 -5.00
C THR A 226 42.28 3.20 -3.55
N TYR A 227 42.63 2.25 -2.70
CA TYR A 227 42.15 2.16 -1.31
C TYR A 227 42.48 3.40 -0.46
N ILE A 228 41.61 3.67 0.53
CA ILE A 228 41.94 4.58 1.62
C ILE A 228 42.83 3.81 2.60
N THR A 229 44.02 4.35 2.85
CA THR A 229 45.03 3.78 3.75
C THR A 229 45.37 4.77 4.85
N ALA A 230 46.15 4.34 5.84
CA ALA A 230 46.69 5.24 6.86
C ALA A 230 47.47 6.42 6.25
N GLU A 231 48.18 6.19 5.13
CA GLU A 231 48.87 7.27 4.40
C GLU A 231 47.90 8.29 3.81
N SER A 232 46.76 7.85 3.26
CA SER A 232 45.70 8.74 2.78
C SER A 232 45.11 9.59 3.91
N VAL A 233 44.97 9.02 5.11
CA VAL A 233 44.55 9.76 6.32
C VAL A 233 45.61 10.78 6.74
N CYS A 234 46.89 10.39 6.79
CA CYS A 234 47.98 11.33 7.07
C CYS A 234 48.05 12.46 6.03
N ALA A 235 47.79 12.14 4.75
CA ALA A 235 47.73 13.12 3.68
C ALA A 235 46.57 14.10 3.84
N LEU A 236 45.45 13.70 4.45
CA LEU A 236 44.34 14.58 4.81
C LEU A 236 44.66 15.44 6.04
N LEU A 237 45.36 14.89 7.04
CA LEU A 237 45.68 15.62 8.28
C LEU A 237 46.66 16.78 8.05
N ARG A 238 47.62 16.64 7.13
CA ARG A 238 48.60 17.72 6.81
C ARG A 238 47.93 19.04 6.38
N PRO A 239 47.03 19.08 5.38
CA PRO A 239 46.33 20.31 5.00
C PRO A 239 45.37 20.79 6.08
N LEU A 240 44.80 19.90 6.91
CA LEU A 240 43.96 20.31 8.05
C LEU A 240 44.77 21.12 9.07
N VAL A 241 46.00 20.72 9.39
CA VAL A 241 46.89 21.53 10.25
C VAL A 241 47.16 22.90 9.63
N GLY A 242 47.43 22.95 8.33
CA GLY A 242 47.60 24.22 7.61
C GLY A 242 46.32 25.08 7.56
N HIS A 243 45.14 24.45 7.58
CA HIS A 243 43.85 25.14 7.66
C HIS A 243 43.64 25.72 9.06
N LEU A 244 43.94 24.94 10.10
CA LEU A 244 43.85 25.34 11.51
C LEU A 244 44.73 26.55 11.86
N ILE A 245 45.95 26.60 11.31
CA ILE A 245 46.89 27.72 11.55
C ILE A 245 46.33 29.06 11.06
N ARG A 246 45.41 29.08 10.09
CA ARG A 246 44.77 30.31 9.61
C ARG A 246 43.74 30.89 10.59
N TYR A 247 43.33 30.13 11.59
CA TYR A 247 42.34 30.51 12.61
C TYR A 247 42.95 30.67 14.01
N LEU A 248 44.26 30.53 14.15
CA LEU A 248 44.98 30.94 15.36
C LEU A 248 45.27 32.44 15.26
N PRO A 249 45.02 33.23 16.33
CA PRO A 249 45.31 34.67 16.36
C PRO A 249 46.81 34.96 16.21
#